data_AF-A0A5J6YYE5-F1
#
_entry.id   AF-A0A5J6YYE5-F1
#
_cell.length_a   1.000
_cell.length_b   1.000
_cell.length_c   1.000
_cell.angle_alpha   90.00
_cell.angle_beta   90.00
_cell.angle_gamma   90.00
#
_symmetry.space_group_name_H-M   'P 1'
#
loop_
_entity.id
_entity.type
_entity.pdbx_description
1 polymer ?
#
loop_
_entity_poly.entity_id
_entity_poly.type
_entity_poly.pdbx_seq_one_letter_code
_entity_poly.pdbx_strand_id
1 'polypeptide(L)'
;MSLYHPALLLTGVLLTALSLLGLSLQLDWRRGASRRPHHLLFFAVCAGVVICLALALAAGQRWWGLLPALALLMLMPRTRPGRAGHWRLALACALAYGLGAWGAW
;
A
#
# COMPACT_ATOMS: atom_id res chain seq x y z
N MET A 1 7.14 -22.99 8.23
CA MET A 1 5.90 -22.38 7.68
C MET A 1 6.29 -21.11 6.96
N SER A 2 5.75 -20.87 5.76
CA SER A 2 6.11 -19.67 5.00
C SER A 2 5.51 -18.42 5.66
N LEU A 3 6.36 -17.49 6.14
CA LEU A 3 5.91 -16.21 6.70
C LEU A 3 5.42 -15.22 5.64
N TYR A 4 5.53 -15.60 4.37
CA TYR A 4 5.20 -14.79 3.23
C TYR A 4 3.70 -14.50 3.09
N HIS A 5 2.83 -15.51 3.11
CA HIS A 5 1.38 -15.35 3.03
C HIS A 5 0.79 -14.47 4.14
N PRO A 6 1.13 -14.66 5.44
CA PRO A 6 0.64 -13.76 6.48
C PRO A 6 1.20 -12.34 6.33
N ALA A 7 2.43 -12.16 5.82
CA ALA A 7 2.97 -10.83 5.53
C ALA A 7 2.18 -10.12 4.42
N LEU A 8 1.79 -10.84 3.36
CA LEU A 8 0.91 -10.31 2.31
C LEU A 8 -0.45 -9.88 2.86
N LEU A 9 -1.08 -10.71 3.69
CA LEU A 9 -2.38 -10.37 4.29
C LEU A 9 -2.26 -9.14 5.20
N LEU A 10 -1.27 -9.12 6.09
CA LEU A 10 -1.05 -8.00 7.00
C LEU A 10 -0.81 -6.70 6.24
N THR A 11 0.05 -6.72 5.22
CA THR A 11 0.34 -5.55 4.39
C THR A 11 -0.90 -5.11 3.61
N GLY A 12 -1.72 -6.04 3.13
CA GLY A 12 -3.01 -5.74 2.48
C GLY A 12 -4.02 -5.08 3.43
N VAL A 13 -4.10 -5.53 4.68
CA VAL A 13 -4.93 -4.91 5.72
C VAL A 13 -4.45 -3.49 6.02
N LEU A 14 -3.14 -3.29 6.16
CA LEU A 14 -2.55 -1.96 6.38
C LEU A 14 -2.81 -1.01 5.21
N LEU A 15 -2.70 -1.50 3.96
CA LEU A 15 -3.00 -0.73 2.76
C LEU A 15 -4.49 -0.36 2.67
N THR A 16 -5.37 -1.28 3.07
CA THR A 16 -6.81 -1.02 3.15
C THR A 16 -7.10 0.07 4.19
N ALA A 17 -6.52 -0.06 5.39
CA ALA A 17 -6.64 0.95 6.43
C ALA A 17 -6.09 2.32 5.98
N LEU A 18 -4.97 2.34 5.26
CA LEU A 18 -4.38 3.56 4.68
C LEU A 18 -5.34 4.22 3.70
N SER A 19 -5.95 3.42 2.84
CA SER A 19 -6.87 3.87 1.80
C SER A 19 -8.14 4.46 2.41
N LEU A 20 -8.72 3.77 3.39
CA LEU A 20 -9.91 4.25 4.11
C LEU A 20 -9.62 5.53 4.91
N LEU A 21 -8.48 5.59 5.60
CA LEU A 21 -8.07 6.79 6.32
C LEU A 21 -7.83 7.95 5.35
N GLY A 22 -7.13 7.70 4.23
CA GLY A 22 -6.90 8.68 3.18
C GLY A 22 -8.19 9.22 2.58
N LEU A 23 -9.16 8.35 2.27
CA LEU A 23 -10.47 8.73 1.77
C LEU A 23 -11.22 9.58 2.80
N SER A 24 -11.22 9.20 4.08
CA SER A 24 -11.89 9.98 5.13
C SER A 24 -11.31 11.38 5.30
N LEU A 25 -9.99 11.54 5.09
CA LEU A 25 -9.32 12.84 5.12
C LEU A 25 -9.59 13.68 3.85
N GLN A 26 -9.88 13.04 2.72
CA GLN A 26 -10.24 13.72 1.47
C GLN A 26 -11.70 14.19 1.45
N LEU A 27 -12.61 13.38 2.01
CA LEU A 27 -14.03 13.71 2.15
C LEU A 27 -14.31 14.66 3.31
N ASP A 28 -13.27 15.10 4.00
CA ASP A 28 -13.36 16.04 5.12
C ASP A 28 -14.23 15.52 6.29
N TRP A 29 -14.43 14.20 6.40
CA TRP A 29 -15.12 13.55 7.53
C TRP A 29 -14.41 13.77 8.87
N ARG A 30 -13.14 14.17 8.82
CA ARG A 30 -12.28 14.39 9.98
C ARG A 30 -11.63 15.77 9.93
N ARG A 31 -12.45 16.83 9.80
CA ARG A 31 -11.96 18.23 9.83
C ARG A 31 -11.02 18.47 11.01
N GLY A 32 -9.85 19.02 10.74
CA GLY A 32 -8.83 19.34 11.74
C GLY A 32 -8.05 18.13 12.30
N ALA A 33 -8.31 16.90 11.83
CA ALA A 33 -7.56 15.75 12.29
C ALA A 33 -6.10 15.78 11.81
N SER A 34 -5.21 15.30 12.68
CA SER A 34 -3.80 15.14 12.34
C SER A 34 -3.60 14.18 11.18
N ARG A 35 -2.77 14.56 10.21
CA ARG A 35 -2.35 13.71 9.08
C ARG A 35 -1.22 12.74 9.47
N ARG A 36 -0.66 12.86 10.68
CA ARG A 36 0.45 12.00 11.14
C ARG A 36 0.12 10.50 11.10
N PRO A 37 -1.06 10.02 11.54
CA PRO A 37 -1.39 8.59 11.48
C PRO A 37 -1.41 8.07 10.04
N HIS A 38 -1.87 8.88 9.09
CA HIS A 38 -1.88 8.53 7.68
C HIS A 38 -0.45 8.39 7.13
N HIS A 39 0.46 9.31 7.45
CA HIS A 39 1.86 9.19 7.03
C HIS A 39 2.58 8.01 7.69
N LEU A 40 2.36 7.77 8.99
CA LEU A 40 2.93 6.62 9.68
C LEU A 40 2.49 5.30 9.03
N LEU A 41 1.19 5.20 8.73
CA LEU A 41 0.62 4.04 8.06
C LEU A 41 1.14 3.90 6.62
N PHE A 42 1.35 4.99 5.90
CA PHE A 42 2.00 4.98 4.59
C PHE A 42 3.41 4.39 4.64
N PHE A 43 4.23 4.79 5.61
CA PHE A 43 5.57 4.22 5.79
C PHE A 43 5.52 2.75 6.19
N ALA A 44 4.57 2.37 7.06
CA ALA A 44 4.38 0.97 7.44
C ALA A 44 3.99 0.09 6.24
N VAL A 45 3.11 0.59 5.35
CA VAL A 45 2.76 -0.11 4.11
C VAL A 45 3.96 -0.20 3.16
N CYS A 46 4.74 0.88 2.98
CA CYS A 46 5.96 0.83 2.17
C CYS A 46 6.93 -0.24 2.67
N ALA A 47 7.20 -0.27 3.98
CA ALA A 47 8.05 -1.28 4.59
C ALA A 47 7.46 -2.69 4.42
N GLY A 48 6.16 -2.85 4.63
CA GLY A 48 5.45 -4.11 4.43
C GLY A 48 5.59 -4.66 3.01
N VAL A 49 5.45 -3.82 1.98
CA VAL A 49 5.62 -4.24 0.58
C VAL A 49 7.07 -4.67 0.30
N VAL A 50 8.06 -3.96 0.84
CA VAL A 50 9.48 -4.35 0.71
C VAL A 50 9.76 -5.68 1.41
N ILE A 51 9.19 -5.91 2.60
CA ILE A 51 9.30 -7.18 3.31
C ILE A 51 8.64 -8.30 2.50
N CYS A 52 7.44 -8.08 1.95
CA CYS A 52 6.76 -9.06 1.12
C CYS A 52 7.58 -9.40 -0.14
N LEU A 53 8.21 -8.41 -0.78
CA LEU A 53 9.14 -8.62 -1.89
C LEU A 53 10.32 -9.51 -1.50
N ALA A 54 10.98 -9.21 -0.37
CA ALA A 54 12.12 -9.99 0.11
C ALA A 54 11.73 -11.43 0.47
N LEU A 55 10.58 -11.62 1.14
CA LEU A 55 10.06 -12.94 1.48
C LEU A 55 9.63 -13.74 0.24
N ALA A 56 8.97 -13.10 -0.73
CA ALA A 56 8.60 -13.72 -1.99
C ALA A 56 9.83 -14.18 -2.77
N LEU A 57 10.87 -13.33 -2.83
CA LEU A 57 12.14 -13.66 -3.48
C LEU A 57 12.82 -14.85 -2.79
N ALA A 58 12.92 -14.82 -1.46
CA ALA A 58 13.51 -15.90 -0.67
C ALA A 58 12.74 -17.23 -0.80
N ALA A 59 11.42 -17.16 -0.99
CA ALA A 59 10.56 -18.33 -1.19
C ALA A 59 10.48 -18.80 -2.65
N GLY A 60 11.22 -18.18 -3.59
CA GLY A 60 11.16 -18.51 -5.02
C GLY A 60 9.82 -18.18 -5.69
N GLN A 61 9.01 -17.33 -5.07
CA GLN A 61 7.71 -16.90 -5.57
C GLN A 61 7.84 -15.74 -6.58
N ARG A 62 6.72 -15.37 -7.19
CA ARG A 62 6.62 -14.31 -8.21
C ARG A 62 6.75 -12.90 -7.61
N TRP A 63 7.89 -12.63 -6.98
CA TRP A 63 8.20 -11.36 -6.29
C TRP A 63 8.01 -10.14 -7.18
N TRP A 64 8.29 -10.25 -8.47
CA TRP A 64 8.14 -9.16 -9.43
C TRP A 64 6.69 -8.66 -9.55
N GLY A 65 5.69 -9.45 -9.16
CA GLY A 65 4.28 -9.05 -9.13
C GLY A 65 3.99 -7.87 -8.18
N LEU A 66 4.83 -7.64 -7.16
CA LEU A 66 4.66 -6.56 -6.18
C LEU A 66 5.41 -5.27 -6.58
N LEU A 67 6.31 -5.32 -7.58
CA LEU A 67 7.08 -4.15 -8.03
C LEU A 67 6.20 -2.98 -8.50
N PRO A 68 5.10 -3.20 -9.26
CA PRO A 68 4.24 -2.09 -9.66
C PRO A 68 3.62 -1.37 -8.47
N ALA A 69 3.20 -2.10 -7.42
CA ALA A 69 2.66 -1.49 -6.21
C ALA A 69 3.72 -0.64 -5.49
N LEU A 70 4.94 -1.15 -5.35
CA LEU A 70 6.05 -0.39 -4.74
C LEU A 70 6.37 0.88 -5.54
N ALA A 71 6.44 0.79 -6.88
CA ALA A 71 6.69 1.94 -7.72
C ALA A 71 5.60 3.02 -7.55
N LEU A 72 4.33 2.61 -7.53
CA LEU A 72 3.20 3.53 -7.33
C LEU A 72 3.23 4.19 -5.94
N LEU A 73 3.61 3.47 -4.88
CA LEU A 73 3.82 4.05 -3.54
C LEU A 73 4.90 5.13 -3.56
N MET A 74 6.01 4.90 -4.25
CA MET A 74 7.11 5.87 -4.37
C MET A 74 6.73 7.10 -5.22
N LEU A 75 5.67 7.03 -6.02
CA LEU A 75 5.12 8.18 -6.75
C LEU A 75 4.19 9.04 -5.88
N MET A 76 3.67 8.53 -4.74
CA MET A 76 2.72 9.26 -3.88
C MET A 76 3.20 10.66 -3.47
N PRO A 77 4.47 10.86 -3.03
CA PRO A 77 4.95 12.18 -2.61
C PRO A 77 4.94 13.23 -3.72
N ARG A 78 4.89 12.81 -5.00
CA ARG A 78 4.83 13.72 -6.15
C ARG A 78 3.42 14.25 -6.42
N THR A 79 2.40 13.70 -5.78
CA THR A 79 1.01 14.10 -5.96
C THR A 79 0.55 15.04 -4.85
N ARG A 80 -0.47 15.86 -5.12
CA ARG A 80 -1.04 16.77 -4.11
C ARG A 80 -2.24 16.10 -3.41
N PRO A 81 -2.23 15.94 -2.07
CA PRO A 81 -3.37 15.38 -1.36
C PRO A 81 -4.63 16.23 -1.59
N GLY A 82 -5.78 15.57 -1.70
CA GLY A 82 -7.07 16.22 -2.03
C GLY A 82 -7.26 16.56 -3.51
N ARG A 83 -6.30 16.25 -4.39
CA ARG A 83 -6.47 16.34 -5.85
C ARG A 83 -6.75 14.97 -6.45
N ALA A 84 -7.41 14.98 -7.62
CA ALA A 84 -7.81 13.76 -8.31
C ALA A 84 -6.64 12.81 -8.59
N GLY A 85 -5.45 13.34 -8.90
CA GLY A 85 -4.26 12.54 -9.12
C GLY A 85 -3.87 11.67 -7.93
N HIS A 86 -4.07 12.14 -6.69
CA HIS A 86 -3.66 11.42 -5.50
C HIS A 86 -4.52 10.18 -5.23
N TRP A 87 -5.85 10.32 -5.24
CA TRP A 87 -6.73 9.17 -4.99
C TRP A 87 -6.68 8.15 -6.14
N ARG A 88 -6.51 8.60 -7.39
CA ARG A 88 -6.35 7.71 -8.55
C ARG A 88 -5.10 6.87 -8.42
N LEU A 89 -3.98 7.49 -8.03
CA LEU A 89 -2.73 6.78 -7.80
C LEU A 89 -2.88 5.79 -6.64
N ALA A 90 -3.57 6.17 -5.55
CA ALA A 90 -3.80 5.29 -4.41
C ALA A 90 -4.63 4.06 -4.77
N LEU A 91 -5.68 4.25 -5.57
CA LEU A 91 -6.48 3.16 -6.10
C LEU A 91 -5.67 2.25 -7.03
N ALA A 92 -4.88 2.81 -7.95
CA ALA A 92 -4.00 2.04 -8.82
C ALA A 92 -3.00 1.21 -8.01
N CYS A 93 -2.45 1.78 -6.94
CA CYS A 93 -1.56 1.08 -6.02
C CYS A 93 -2.27 -0.09 -5.32
N ALA A 94 -3.50 0.12 -4.83
CA ALA A 94 -4.28 -0.93 -4.18
C ALA A 94 -4.59 -2.10 -5.14
N LEU A 95 -4.96 -1.79 -6.38
CA LEU A 95 -5.20 -2.80 -7.42
C LEU A 95 -3.91 -3.54 -7.79
N ALA A 96 -2.80 -2.81 -8.02
CA ALA A 96 -1.51 -3.41 -8.33
C ALA A 96 -1.04 -4.34 -7.20
N TYR A 97 -1.22 -3.93 -5.94
CA TYR A 97 -0.91 -4.77 -4.78
C TYR A 97 -1.79 -6.02 -4.75
N GLY A 98 -3.11 -5.87 -4.91
CA GLY A 98 -4.04 -6.99 -4.91
C GLY A 98 -3.75 -8.02 -5.99
N LEU A 99 -3.47 -7.56 -7.22
CA LEU A 99 -3.08 -8.43 -8.34
C LEU A 99 -1.72 -9.10 -8.11
N GLY A 100 -0.74 -8.36 -7.60
CA GLY A 100 0.58 -8.89 -7.25
C GLY A 100 0.53 -9.94 -6.15
N ALA A 101 -0.24 -9.67 -5.09
CA ALA A 101 -0.46 -10.58 -3.98
C ALA A 101 -1.23 -11.84 -4.44
N TRP A 102 -2.28 -11.69 -5.26
CA TRP A 102 -3.02 -12.83 -5.84
C TRP A 102 -2.13 -13.70 -6.71
N GLY A 103 -1.34 -13.10 -7.61
CA GLY A 103 -0.48 -13.83 -8.53
C GLY A 103 0.69 -14.55 -7.87
N ALA A 104 1.00 -14.19 -6.62
CA ALA A 104 2.09 -14.75 -5.86
C ALA A 104 1.61 -15.52 -4.61
N TRP A 105 0.29 -15.64 -4.39
CA TRP A 105 -0.31 -16.47 -3.35
C TRP A 105 -0.15 -17.95 -3.69
#